data_AF-A0AAN8UC45-F1
#
_entry.id   AF-A0AAN8UC45-F1
#
_cell.length_a   1.000
_cell.length_b   1.000
_cell.length_c   1.000
_cell.angle_alpha   90.00
_cell.angle_beta   90.00
_cell.angle_gamma   90.00
#
_symmetry.space_group_name_H-M   'P 1'
#
loop_
_entity.id
_entity.type
_entity.pdbx_description
1 polymer ?
#
loop_
_entity_poly.entity_id
_entity_poly.type
_entity_poly.pdbx_seq_one_letter_code
_entity_poly.pdbx_strand_id
1 'polypeptide(L)'
;MLASKVTKKTLRWRFRMRALAFEEQFDLLASGFSRSFSVARSFGADKTSSLINLSKDTEGGTFQFRRQMRRDSSCNPLFNQDHRVVRTSIGSFSVSNRYYRSHGHLKDIKDKAGYEFRLATAKEARNELPLYLKKKPLPFSLPDQRIQSDQFIGSVPEVVKIVEVGPRDGLQNEKTIIPTEVKVELIKLLVSSGLPVVEATSFVSPKWVPQLADGKDVIEAVRNLTGVRLPVLTPNLKGFEAAVAAGAKEVAIFAAASESFSRSNINCSIEDSLSRYRDVALAAKNHSIPVRGYVSCVVGCPIEGAVSPSKVAYVAKELVDMGCFEISLGDTIGVGTPGTVIPMLDAVTQVVPVERLAVHFHDTYGQALSNILVSLQMGISIVDSSVSGLGGCPYAKGASGNVATEDVIYMLNGLGVKTDVDLRKLLLAGDFICKHLGRPSGSKAAIALSRTTATASKL
;
A
#
# COMPACT_ATOMS: atom_id res chain seq x y z
N MET A 1 -1.43 69.69 8.09
CA MET A 1 -2.05 69.19 6.84
C MET A 1 -1.99 67.66 6.81
N LEU A 2 -2.91 67.05 6.04
CA LEU A 2 -2.98 65.68 5.51
C LEU A 2 -1.75 64.74 5.75
N ALA A 3 -1.90 63.51 6.25
CA ALA A 3 -2.57 62.33 5.63
C ALA A 3 -1.82 61.84 4.36
N SER A 4 -1.55 60.55 4.11
CA SER A 4 -1.99 59.28 4.75
C SER A 4 -0.85 58.23 4.59
N LYS A 5 -0.96 56.88 4.49
CA LYS A 5 -2.04 55.91 4.23
C LYS A 5 -1.55 54.49 4.62
N VAL A 6 -2.26 53.75 5.48
CA VAL A 6 -1.90 52.34 5.84
C VAL A 6 -2.71 51.35 5.00
N THR A 7 -2.04 50.47 4.26
CA THR A 7 -2.68 49.45 3.41
C THR A 7 -2.55 48.03 4.00
N LYS A 8 -3.67 47.30 4.04
CA LYS A 8 -3.76 45.95 4.58
C LYS A 8 -3.22 44.92 3.59
N LYS A 9 -2.35 44.00 4.04
CA LYS A 9 -2.08 42.72 3.35
C LYS A 9 -2.78 41.59 4.08
N THR A 10 -3.70 40.90 3.41
CA THR A 10 -4.55 39.86 4.00
C THR A 10 -3.97 38.47 3.73
N LEU A 11 -3.67 37.70 4.77
CA LEU A 11 -3.21 36.31 4.63
C LEU A 11 -4.37 35.41 4.15
N ARG A 12 -4.17 34.63 3.08
CA ARG A 12 -5.17 33.69 2.54
C ARG A 12 -4.84 32.25 2.93
N TRP A 13 -5.50 31.73 3.95
CA TRP A 13 -5.59 30.28 4.19
C TRP A 13 -6.68 29.67 3.30
N ARG A 14 -6.38 28.55 2.63
CA ARG A 14 -7.35 27.76 1.84
C ARG A 14 -7.72 26.48 2.59
N PHE A 15 -8.92 26.43 3.16
CA PHE A 15 -9.54 25.16 3.57
C PHE A 15 -10.37 24.59 2.42
N ARG A 16 -10.36 23.26 2.29
CA ARG A 16 -11.11 22.52 1.26
C ARG A 16 -12.03 21.53 1.97
N MET A 17 -13.28 21.92 2.22
CA MET A 17 -14.33 20.98 2.64
C MET A 17 -14.68 20.08 1.45
N ARG A 18 -14.68 18.76 1.65
CA ARG A 18 -15.44 17.82 0.83
C ARG A 18 -16.72 17.49 1.59
N ALA A 19 -17.86 17.53 0.91
CA ALA A 19 -19.02 16.80 1.40
C ALA A 19 -18.73 15.30 1.31
N LEU A 20 -19.03 14.55 2.37
CA LEU A 20 -19.16 13.09 2.32
C LEU A 20 -20.65 12.75 2.16
N ALA A 21 -20.92 11.60 1.55
CA ALA A 21 -22.28 11.19 1.23
C ALA A 21 -23.08 10.77 2.48
N PHE A 22 -24.39 10.97 2.41
CA PHE A 22 -25.37 10.23 3.22
C PHE A 22 -25.80 9.02 2.38
N GLU A 23 -25.22 7.86 2.65
CA GLU A 23 -25.64 6.54 2.14
C GLU A 23 -25.51 5.54 3.30
N GLU A 24 -26.20 4.39 3.18
CA GLU A 24 -26.21 3.28 4.14
C GLU A 24 -26.70 3.58 5.58
N GLN A 25 -27.99 3.91 5.73
CA GLN A 25 -28.75 3.44 6.91
C GLN A 25 -30.26 3.23 6.64
N PHE A 26 -30.61 2.54 5.55
CA PHE A 26 -31.98 2.07 5.30
C PHE A 26 -31.98 0.70 4.62
N ASP A 27 -32.01 -0.37 5.42
CA ASP A 27 -32.37 -1.70 4.93
C ASP A 27 -33.15 -2.47 6.01
N LEU A 28 -34.44 -2.12 6.12
CA LEU A 28 -35.49 -2.86 6.86
C LEU A 28 -36.86 -2.20 6.56
N LEU A 29 -37.92 -3.01 6.52
CA LEU A 29 -39.33 -2.62 6.33
C LEU A 29 -39.71 -2.04 4.95
N ALA A 30 -39.63 -2.86 3.90
CA ALA A 30 -40.24 -2.61 2.59
C ALA A 30 -41.57 -3.37 2.36
N SER A 31 -42.38 -3.56 3.41
CA SER A 31 -43.74 -4.11 3.29
C SER A 31 -44.75 -3.01 2.90
N GLY A 32 -44.92 -2.81 1.59
CA GLY A 32 -46.05 -2.14 0.94
C GLY A 32 -46.69 -0.90 1.60
N PHE A 33 -46.17 0.29 1.33
CA PHE A 33 -46.98 1.52 1.29
C PHE A 33 -46.41 2.55 0.30
N SER A 34 -47.21 2.99 -0.67
CA SER A 34 -46.83 4.04 -1.62
C SER A 34 -46.97 5.43 -0.99
N ARG A 35 -45.90 6.24 -1.03
CA ARG A 35 -45.96 7.68 -0.74
C ARG A 35 -45.20 8.49 -1.78
N SER A 36 -45.91 9.41 -2.44
CA SER A 36 -45.33 10.37 -3.39
C SER A 36 -44.61 11.49 -2.64
N PHE A 37 -43.39 11.82 -3.05
CA PHE A 37 -42.66 13.00 -2.57
C PHE A 37 -42.72 14.13 -3.60
N SER A 38 -43.02 15.35 -3.14
CA SER A 38 -43.03 16.56 -3.97
C SER A 38 -41.84 17.44 -3.60
N VAL A 39 -40.98 17.76 -4.57
CA VAL A 39 -39.79 18.60 -4.38
C VAL A 39 -40.08 20.00 -4.92
N ALA A 40 -40.62 20.87 -4.07
CA ALA A 40 -40.89 22.25 -4.42
C ALA A 40 -39.59 23.09 -4.47
N ARG A 41 -39.15 23.48 -5.68
CA ARG A 41 -38.14 24.53 -5.85
C ARG A 41 -38.80 25.92 -5.79
N SER A 42 -38.53 26.65 -4.71
CA SER A 42 -38.87 28.07 -4.62
C SER A 42 -37.85 28.93 -5.38
N PHE A 43 -38.18 29.33 -6.60
CA PHE A 43 -37.64 30.57 -7.18
C PHE A 43 -38.66 31.69 -6.96
N GLY A 44 -38.16 32.90 -6.65
CA GLY A 44 -39.03 34.06 -6.46
C GLY A 44 -39.66 34.51 -7.78
N ALA A 45 -40.99 34.69 -7.77
CA ALA A 45 -41.76 35.35 -8.82
C ALA A 45 -41.57 34.83 -10.26
N ASP A 46 -41.84 33.54 -10.49
CA ASP A 46 -42.98 33.20 -11.37
C ASP A 46 -43.47 31.74 -11.24
N LYS A 47 -44.75 31.50 -11.56
CA LYS A 47 -45.41 30.19 -11.36
C LYS A 47 -45.33 29.28 -12.59
N THR A 48 -44.36 28.36 -12.63
CA THR A 48 -44.43 27.17 -13.52
C THR A 48 -44.01 25.89 -12.80
N SER A 49 -44.98 25.03 -12.46
CA SER A 49 -44.74 23.70 -11.89
C SER A 49 -44.57 22.65 -12.99
N SER A 50 -43.41 21.99 -13.05
CA SER A 50 -43.19 20.82 -13.90
C SER A 50 -43.30 19.53 -13.09
N LEU A 51 -44.22 18.65 -13.48
CA LEU A 51 -44.38 17.32 -12.91
C LEU A 51 -43.39 16.35 -13.57
N ILE A 52 -42.73 15.52 -12.76
CA ILE A 52 -41.90 14.40 -13.22
C ILE A 52 -42.54 13.12 -12.71
N ASN A 53 -43.13 12.34 -13.62
CA ASN A 53 -43.59 10.99 -13.31
C ASN A 53 -42.48 9.98 -13.62
N LEU A 54 -42.31 8.99 -12.75
CA LEU A 54 -41.40 7.87 -12.94
C LEU A 54 -42.24 6.59 -13.00
N SER A 55 -42.34 5.97 -14.17
CA SER A 55 -42.76 4.58 -14.32
C SER A 55 -41.54 3.65 -14.23
N LYS A 56 -41.77 2.39 -13.88
CA LYS A 56 -40.73 1.37 -13.75
C LYS A 56 -41.08 0.19 -14.64
N ASP A 57 -40.66 0.25 -15.90
CA ASP A 57 -40.79 -0.88 -16.82
C ASP A 57 -39.69 -1.91 -16.51
N THR A 58 -40.05 -3.19 -16.51
CA THR A 58 -39.22 -4.28 -15.98
C THR A 58 -38.93 -5.35 -17.02
N GLU A 59 -38.04 -5.06 -17.96
CA GLU A 59 -37.30 -6.08 -18.73
C GLU A 59 -36.10 -5.42 -19.45
N GLY A 60 -34.94 -6.09 -19.48
CA GLY A 60 -33.72 -5.60 -20.12
C GLY A 60 -33.02 -4.44 -19.38
N GLY A 61 -31.92 -4.73 -18.67
CA GLY A 61 -31.21 -3.74 -17.85
C GLY A 61 -30.47 -2.65 -18.62
N THR A 62 -31.16 -1.57 -19.03
CA THR A 62 -30.52 -0.36 -19.56
C THR A 62 -31.34 0.91 -19.24
N PHE A 63 -30.79 1.84 -18.46
CA PHE A 63 -31.45 3.12 -18.17
C PHE A 63 -31.26 4.12 -19.32
N GLN A 64 -32.34 4.53 -20.01
CA GLN A 64 -32.32 5.64 -20.97
C GLN A 64 -33.07 6.88 -20.45
N PHE A 65 -32.39 8.03 -20.43
CA PHE A 65 -32.99 9.32 -20.07
C PHE A 65 -33.65 9.99 -21.29
N ARG A 66 -34.95 9.75 -21.51
CA ARG A 66 -35.71 10.40 -22.59
C ARG A 66 -36.24 11.79 -22.18
N ARG A 67 -35.52 12.86 -22.54
CA ARG A 67 -35.96 14.25 -22.32
C ARG A 67 -36.95 14.72 -23.39
N GLN A 68 -38.24 14.50 -23.17
CA GLN A 68 -39.29 14.92 -24.10
C GLN A 68 -39.58 16.43 -23.98
N MET A 69 -39.04 17.24 -24.89
CA MET A 69 -39.43 18.65 -25.03
C MET A 69 -40.67 18.74 -25.92
N ARG A 70 -41.73 19.45 -25.46
CA ARG A 70 -42.74 19.99 -26.37
C ARG A 70 -42.14 21.19 -27.10
N ARG A 71 -42.47 21.34 -28.39
CA ARG A 71 -42.27 22.58 -29.14
C ARG A 71 -43.59 23.33 -29.14
N ASP A 72 -43.59 24.58 -28.68
CA ASP A 72 -44.58 25.56 -29.12
C ASP A 72 -44.06 26.27 -30.37
N SER A 73 -44.98 26.76 -31.21
CA SER A 73 -44.72 27.04 -32.63
C SER A 73 -44.95 28.51 -33.01
N SER A 74 -43.87 29.25 -33.26
CA SER A 74 -43.93 30.55 -33.96
C SER A 74 -42.57 30.98 -34.52
N CYS A 75 -42.58 31.56 -35.72
CA CYS A 75 -41.48 32.26 -36.41
C CYS A 75 -40.33 31.40 -36.99
N ASN A 76 -39.75 31.93 -38.08
CA ASN A 76 -38.86 31.29 -39.05
C ASN A 76 -38.16 32.41 -39.88
N PRO A 77 -37.18 32.11 -40.76
CA PRO A 77 -35.79 31.69 -40.52
C PRO A 77 -34.78 32.87 -40.67
N LEU A 78 -33.47 32.63 -40.44
CA LEU A 78 -32.37 32.91 -41.41
C LEU A 78 -30.93 32.85 -40.79
N PHE A 79 -29.96 32.58 -41.69
CA PHE A 79 -28.50 32.79 -41.66
C PHE A 79 -27.53 32.16 -40.61
N ASN A 80 -26.62 31.35 -41.18
CA ASN A 80 -25.16 31.24 -40.99
C ASN A 80 -24.47 31.12 -39.61
N GLN A 81 -23.61 30.08 -39.54
CA GLN A 81 -22.20 30.07 -39.09
C GLN A 81 -21.78 30.97 -37.92
N ASP A 82 -21.50 30.37 -36.76
CA ASP A 82 -20.14 30.39 -36.18
C ASP A 82 -19.97 29.29 -35.10
N HIS A 83 -18.89 28.51 -35.12
CA HIS A 83 -18.60 27.53 -34.07
C HIS A 83 -17.79 28.18 -32.94
N ARG A 84 -18.44 28.60 -31.84
CA ARG A 84 -17.75 29.13 -30.65
C ARG A 84 -17.97 28.29 -29.39
N VAL A 85 -16.86 27.89 -28.79
CA VAL A 85 -16.80 27.16 -27.51
C VAL A 85 -17.16 28.08 -26.35
N VAL A 86 -18.35 27.91 -25.76
CA VAL A 86 -18.74 28.63 -24.55
C VAL A 86 -18.17 27.94 -23.31
N ARG A 87 -17.06 28.47 -22.79
CA ARG A 87 -16.56 28.11 -21.45
C ARG A 87 -17.47 28.71 -20.38
N THR A 88 -18.29 27.91 -19.72
CA THR A 88 -19.00 28.33 -18.50
C THR A 88 -18.08 28.27 -17.28
N SER A 89 -17.82 29.43 -16.66
CA SER A 89 -17.07 29.54 -15.41
C SER A 89 -17.96 29.21 -14.21
N ILE A 90 -17.45 28.40 -13.27
CA ILE A 90 -18.13 28.12 -12.00
C ILE A 90 -17.88 29.28 -11.04
N GLY A 91 -18.94 30.02 -10.73
CA GLY A 91 -18.90 31.15 -9.79
C GLY A 91 -18.67 30.72 -8.34
N SER A 92 -18.00 31.58 -7.57
CA SER A 92 -17.74 31.36 -6.14
C SER A 92 -18.92 31.81 -5.27
N PHE A 93 -19.51 30.89 -4.52
CA PHE A 93 -20.46 31.24 -3.45
C PHE A 93 -19.72 31.79 -2.22
N SER A 94 -20.36 32.74 -1.55
CA SER A 94 -19.98 33.19 -0.20
C SER A 94 -21.17 33.10 0.73
N VAL A 95 -20.95 32.71 1.98
CA VAL A 95 -21.99 32.59 3.01
C VAL A 95 -21.59 33.48 4.19
N SER A 96 -22.47 34.38 4.60
CA SER A 96 -22.22 35.39 5.62
C SER A 96 -22.97 35.07 6.92
N ASN A 97 -22.29 34.39 7.85
CA ASN A 97 -22.82 34.16 9.19
C ASN A 97 -22.88 35.48 9.98
N ARG A 98 -24.08 36.04 10.16
CA ARG A 98 -24.34 37.10 11.15
C ARG A 98 -24.57 36.45 12.52
N TYR A 99 -23.59 36.59 13.41
CA TYR A 99 -23.80 36.36 14.84
C TYR A 99 -24.62 37.51 15.42
N TYR A 100 -25.78 37.20 16.01
CA TYR A 100 -26.42 38.09 16.98
C TYR A 100 -25.93 37.74 18.39
N ARG A 101 -25.64 38.77 19.19
CA ARG A 101 -25.12 38.66 20.55
C ARG A 101 -26.04 39.44 21.48
N SER A 102 -26.94 38.74 22.16
CA SER A 102 -27.82 39.30 23.20
C SER A 102 -27.45 38.71 24.57
N HIS A 103 -27.73 39.47 25.62
CA HIS A 103 -27.35 39.14 27.00
C HIS A 103 -28.52 38.54 27.77
N GLY A 104 -28.22 37.68 28.75
CA GLY A 104 -29.09 37.40 29.89
C GLY A 104 -30.03 36.19 29.75
N HIS A 105 -30.06 35.41 30.84
CA HIS A 105 -31.00 34.34 31.19
C HIS A 105 -31.05 33.08 30.32
N LEU A 106 -30.84 31.94 30.98
CA LEU A 106 -31.28 30.64 30.47
C LEU A 106 -32.81 30.61 30.34
N LYS A 107 -33.30 29.88 29.35
CA LYS A 107 -34.66 29.33 29.32
C LYS A 107 -34.58 27.87 28.88
N ASP A 108 -35.22 27.00 29.63
CA ASP A 108 -35.30 25.58 29.31
C ASP A 108 -36.12 25.36 28.02
N ILE A 109 -35.55 24.60 27.09
CA ILE A 109 -36.24 24.20 25.87
C ILE A 109 -36.83 22.81 26.10
N LYS A 110 -38.13 22.75 26.45
CA LYS A 110 -38.89 21.49 26.47
C LYS A 110 -39.34 21.14 25.05
N ASP A 111 -38.78 20.07 24.50
CA ASP A 111 -39.28 19.46 23.27
C ASP A 111 -40.46 18.52 23.56
N LYS A 112 -41.33 18.30 22.56
CA LYS A 112 -42.61 17.57 22.69
C LYS A 112 -42.45 16.05 22.89
N ALA A 113 -41.21 15.56 23.01
CA ALA A 113 -40.90 14.16 23.33
C ALA A 113 -40.70 13.88 24.84
N GLY A 114 -40.68 14.90 25.70
CA GLY A 114 -40.72 14.72 27.17
C GLY A 114 -39.38 14.40 27.86
N TYR A 115 -38.24 14.55 27.18
CA TYR A 115 -36.91 14.34 27.76
C TYR A 115 -36.31 15.65 28.31
N GLU A 116 -35.86 15.65 29.57
CA GLU A 116 -35.12 16.77 30.16
C GLU A 116 -33.61 16.61 29.97
N PHE A 117 -32.97 17.59 29.31
CA PHE A 117 -31.52 17.63 29.14
C PHE A 117 -30.87 18.54 30.19
N ARG A 118 -30.28 17.94 31.23
CA ARG A 118 -29.37 18.67 32.14
C ARG A 118 -28.00 18.84 31.49
N LEU A 119 -27.57 20.10 31.34
CA LEU A 119 -26.19 20.44 31.05
C LEU A 119 -25.35 20.31 32.33
N ALA A 120 -24.73 19.15 32.54
CA ALA A 120 -23.72 18.97 33.57
C ALA A 120 -22.53 19.91 33.34
N THR A 121 -21.96 20.45 34.42
CA THR A 121 -20.84 21.39 34.35
C THR A 121 -19.51 20.65 34.19
N ALA A 122 -18.53 21.30 33.56
CA ALA A 122 -17.20 20.72 33.29
C ALA A 122 -16.36 20.38 34.56
N LYS A 123 -16.92 20.60 35.76
CA LYS A 123 -16.33 20.21 37.04
C LYS A 123 -16.78 18.82 37.51
N GLU A 124 -17.96 18.37 37.10
CA GLU A 124 -18.54 17.08 37.50
C GLU A 124 -17.93 15.91 36.71
N ALA A 125 -17.65 16.10 35.42
CA ALA A 125 -17.06 15.10 34.52
C ALA A 125 -15.61 14.69 34.83
N ARG A 126 -14.99 15.18 35.92
CA ARG A 126 -13.58 14.90 36.27
C ARG A 126 -13.36 13.75 37.24
N ASN A 127 -14.38 13.29 37.95
CA ASN A 127 -14.18 12.33 39.06
C ASN A 127 -14.46 10.85 38.71
N GLU A 128 -14.92 10.53 37.50
CA GLU A 128 -15.19 9.13 37.07
C GLU A 128 -14.19 8.57 36.04
N LEU A 129 -13.05 9.24 35.82
CA LEU A 129 -11.96 8.72 34.98
C LEU A 129 -10.93 7.90 35.80
N PRO A 130 -11.31 6.70 36.27
CA PRO A 130 -10.33 5.60 36.22
C PRO A 130 -10.95 4.21 35.96
N LEU A 131 -11.71 4.00 34.86
CA LEU A 131 -12.16 2.64 34.47
C LEU A 131 -12.27 2.34 32.96
N TYR A 132 -12.29 3.35 32.07
CA TYR A 132 -12.49 3.17 30.62
C TYR A 132 -11.21 3.21 29.76
N LEU A 133 -10.21 2.39 30.13
CA LEU A 133 -9.05 2.05 29.28
C LEU A 133 -9.05 0.58 28.83
N LYS A 134 -10.23 0.06 28.43
CA LYS A 134 -10.30 -1.18 27.64
C LYS A 134 -10.01 -0.88 26.16
N LYS A 135 -9.20 -1.74 25.54
CA LYS A 135 -8.72 -1.63 24.15
C LYS A 135 -9.89 -1.38 23.18
N LYS A 136 -9.94 -0.23 22.50
CA LYS A 136 -10.75 -0.10 21.27
C LYS A 136 -10.06 -0.93 20.17
N PRO A 137 -10.79 -1.82 19.47
CA PRO A 137 -10.25 -2.51 18.30
C PRO A 137 -10.01 -1.52 17.14
N LEU A 138 -9.31 -1.98 16.11
CA LEU A 138 -9.18 -1.23 14.85
C LEU A 138 -10.56 -1.05 14.20
N PRO A 139 -10.78 0.03 13.42
CA PRO A 139 -12.10 0.43 12.92
C PRO A 139 -12.58 -0.39 11.71
N PHE A 140 -12.22 -1.67 11.64
CA PHE A 140 -12.83 -2.65 10.75
C PHE A 140 -12.60 -4.05 11.32
N SER A 141 -13.63 -4.65 11.93
CA SER A 141 -13.69 -6.08 12.22
C SER A 141 -14.66 -6.70 11.22
N LEU A 142 -14.15 -7.48 10.28
CA LEU A 142 -14.97 -8.32 9.41
C LEU A 142 -15.86 -9.24 10.27
N PRO A 143 -17.11 -9.49 9.88
CA PRO A 143 -17.96 -10.46 10.58
C PRO A 143 -17.35 -11.87 10.43
N ASP A 144 -17.46 -12.69 11.46
CA ASP A 144 -16.86 -14.03 11.51
C ASP A 144 -17.67 -15.06 10.68
N GLN A 145 -17.76 -14.83 9.37
CA GLN A 145 -18.48 -15.65 8.40
C GLN A 145 -17.56 -16.72 7.75
N ARG A 146 -16.79 -17.44 8.57
CA ARG A 146 -15.90 -18.54 8.12
C ARG A 146 -16.61 -19.77 7.51
N ILE A 147 -17.94 -19.77 7.39
CA ILE A 147 -18.76 -20.97 7.14
C ILE A 147 -18.88 -21.32 5.64
N GLN A 148 -18.35 -20.50 4.72
CA GLN A 148 -18.39 -20.77 3.27
C GLN A 148 -17.08 -20.46 2.51
N SER A 149 -16.00 -20.05 3.20
CA SER A 149 -14.72 -19.66 2.58
C SER A 149 -13.85 -20.83 2.10
N ASP A 150 -13.98 -21.98 2.75
CA ASP A 150 -12.92 -23.00 2.78
C ASP A 150 -12.67 -23.66 1.42
N GLN A 151 -13.69 -23.69 0.55
CA GLN A 151 -13.58 -24.28 -0.79
C GLN A 151 -12.71 -23.47 -1.77
N PHE A 152 -12.38 -22.22 -1.45
CA PHE A 152 -11.49 -21.36 -2.26
C PHE A 152 -10.27 -20.80 -1.49
N ILE A 153 -10.32 -20.77 -0.15
CA ILE A 153 -9.25 -20.24 0.71
C ILE A 153 -8.48 -21.37 1.43
N GLY A 154 -9.03 -22.60 1.50
CA GLY A 154 -8.47 -23.72 2.25
C GLY A 154 -7.12 -24.30 1.79
N SER A 155 -6.49 -23.75 0.74
CA SER A 155 -5.10 -24.05 0.36
C SER A 155 -4.08 -22.97 0.77
N VAL A 156 -4.51 -21.89 1.41
CA VAL A 156 -3.63 -20.84 1.96
C VAL A 156 -2.98 -21.31 3.27
N PRO A 157 -1.65 -21.16 3.46
CA PRO A 157 -0.97 -21.53 4.70
C PRO A 157 -1.49 -20.78 5.94
N GLU A 158 -1.62 -21.51 7.07
CA GLU A 158 -2.02 -20.92 8.37
C GLU A 158 -1.05 -19.83 8.86
N VAL A 159 0.23 -19.94 8.48
CA VAL A 159 1.32 -19.04 8.86
C VAL A 159 2.07 -18.61 7.61
N VAL A 160 2.31 -17.30 7.46
CA VAL A 160 3.12 -16.73 6.39
C VAL A 160 4.27 -15.91 6.98
N LYS A 161 5.49 -16.24 6.58
CA LYS A 161 6.72 -15.54 6.96
C LYS A 161 6.96 -14.37 6.01
N ILE A 162 6.92 -13.15 6.55
CA ILE A 162 7.34 -11.95 5.82
C ILE A 162 8.86 -11.78 5.89
N VAL A 163 9.46 -11.46 4.73
CA VAL A 163 10.84 -10.96 4.62
C VAL A 163 10.80 -9.50 4.22
N GLU A 164 11.16 -8.62 5.15
CA GLU A 164 11.13 -7.18 4.92
C GLU A 164 12.41 -6.72 4.22
N VAL A 165 12.30 -6.33 2.94
CA VAL A 165 13.45 -5.93 2.10
C VAL A 165 13.66 -4.41 2.03
N GLY A 166 12.84 -3.61 2.72
CA GLY A 166 12.89 -2.15 2.68
C GLY A 166 14.25 -1.52 2.96
N PRO A 167 15.00 -1.91 4.02
CA PRO A 167 16.29 -1.31 4.32
C PRO A 167 17.39 -1.60 3.28
N ARG A 168 17.31 -2.73 2.55
CA ARG A 168 18.21 -3.07 1.43
C ARG A 168 17.62 -2.62 0.10
N ASP A 169 16.67 -3.39 -0.45
CA ASP A 169 16.12 -3.20 -1.79
C ASP A 169 15.29 -1.91 -1.91
N GLY A 170 14.42 -1.68 -0.92
CA GLY A 170 13.55 -0.51 -0.90
C GLY A 170 14.31 0.82 -0.83
N LEU A 171 15.44 0.84 -0.14
CA LEU A 171 16.31 2.01 -0.08
C LEU A 171 17.33 2.08 -1.22
N GLN A 172 17.64 0.97 -1.91
CA GLN A 172 18.76 0.86 -2.87
C GLN A 172 18.76 1.93 -3.96
N ASN A 173 17.58 2.25 -4.49
CA ASN A 173 17.39 3.14 -5.65
C ASN A 173 16.93 4.56 -5.25
N GLU A 174 17.02 4.92 -3.97
CA GLU A 174 16.69 6.27 -3.49
C GLU A 174 17.71 7.31 -3.97
N LYS A 175 17.19 8.49 -4.37
CA LYS A 175 17.99 9.56 -5.00
C LYS A 175 18.82 10.38 -4.00
N THR A 176 18.40 10.38 -2.74
CA THR A 176 19.05 11.10 -1.65
C THR A 176 19.74 10.06 -0.77
N ILE A 177 21.03 10.25 -0.48
CA ILE A 177 21.75 9.34 0.40
C ILE A 177 21.14 9.40 1.80
N ILE A 178 20.65 8.27 2.28
CA ILE A 178 20.00 8.16 3.58
C ILE A 178 21.06 7.89 4.65
N PRO A 179 21.13 8.69 5.74
CA PRO A 179 22.13 8.52 6.78
C PRO A 179 22.07 7.14 7.47
N THR A 180 23.23 6.68 7.93
CA THR A 180 23.42 5.36 8.55
C THR A 180 22.55 5.18 9.79
N GLU A 181 22.45 6.21 10.64
CA GLU A 181 21.60 6.21 11.83
C GLU A 181 20.11 6.08 11.51
N VAL A 182 19.67 6.58 10.34
CA VAL A 182 18.28 6.47 9.88
C VAL A 182 17.98 5.06 9.36
N LYS A 183 18.94 4.43 8.65
CA LYS A 183 18.84 3.01 8.25
C LYS A 183 18.79 2.08 9.48
N VAL A 184 19.68 2.32 10.45
CA VAL A 184 19.76 1.56 11.71
C VAL A 184 18.46 1.72 12.53
N GLU A 185 17.91 2.92 12.62
CA GLU A 185 16.65 3.14 13.32
C GLU A 185 15.44 2.53 12.58
N LEU A 186 15.41 2.62 11.25
CA LEU A 186 14.40 1.92 10.44
C LEU A 186 14.42 0.40 10.71
N ILE A 187 15.60 -0.23 10.68
CA ILE A 187 15.74 -1.66 10.99
C ILE A 187 15.22 -1.97 12.40
N LYS A 188 15.60 -1.19 13.42
CA LYS A 188 15.10 -1.39 14.80
C LYS A 188 13.57 -1.27 14.89
N LEU A 189 12.96 -0.28 14.22
CA LEU A 189 11.51 -0.10 14.21
C LEU A 189 10.80 -1.29 13.53
N LEU A 190 11.34 -1.78 12.41
CA LEU A 190 10.84 -2.95 11.70
C LEU A 190 10.95 -4.23 12.56
N VAL A 191 12.12 -4.48 13.16
CA VAL A 191 12.31 -5.59 14.11
C VAL A 191 11.34 -5.49 15.30
N SER A 192 11.14 -4.27 15.84
CA SER A 192 10.20 -4.05 16.95
C SER A 192 8.74 -4.39 16.59
N SER A 193 8.40 -4.39 15.30
CA SER A 193 7.07 -4.76 14.80
C SER A 193 6.78 -6.26 14.85
N GLY A 194 7.79 -7.11 15.04
CA GLY A 194 7.65 -8.58 15.04
C GLY A 194 8.08 -9.26 13.73
N LEU A 195 8.64 -8.51 12.78
CA LEU A 195 9.17 -9.06 11.52
C LEU A 195 10.30 -10.07 11.79
N PRO A 196 10.17 -11.34 11.36
CA PRO A 196 11.13 -12.40 11.68
C PRO A 196 12.40 -12.34 10.82
N VAL A 197 12.36 -11.64 9.68
CA VAL A 197 13.48 -11.41 8.78
C VAL A 197 13.43 -9.98 8.26
N VAL A 198 14.54 -9.24 8.37
CA VAL A 198 14.70 -7.89 7.81
C VAL A 198 16.02 -7.84 7.03
N GLU A 199 15.96 -7.69 5.71
CA GLU A 199 17.16 -7.57 4.87
C GLU A 199 17.82 -6.21 5.11
N ALA A 200 18.97 -6.23 5.78
CA ALA A 200 19.49 -5.05 6.45
C ALA A 200 20.29 -4.12 5.53
N THR A 201 21.09 -4.68 4.62
CA THR A 201 21.97 -3.93 3.68
C THR A 201 22.61 -4.86 2.64
N SER A 202 23.53 -4.34 1.83
CA SER A 202 24.23 -5.05 0.75
C SER A 202 25.72 -4.73 0.73
N PHE A 203 26.57 -5.74 0.60
CA PHE A 203 28.03 -5.61 0.43
C PHE A 203 28.41 -5.54 -1.05
N VAL A 204 27.73 -4.64 -1.77
CA VAL A 204 28.01 -4.23 -3.16
C VAL A 204 29.10 -3.17 -3.22
N SER A 205 29.63 -2.90 -4.42
CA SER A 205 30.57 -1.80 -4.64
C SER A 205 29.90 -0.43 -4.43
N PRO A 206 30.42 0.43 -3.52
CA PRO A 206 29.93 1.80 -3.32
C PRO A 206 29.92 2.66 -4.59
N LYS A 207 30.74 2.33 -5.60
CA LYS A 207 30.74 3.02 -6.91
C LYS A 207 29.45 2.79 -7.69
N TRP A 208 28.84 1.61 -7.57
CA TRP A 208 27.62 1.23 -8.30
C TRP A 208 26.36 1.49 -7.48
N VAL A 209 26.43 1.32 -6.16
CA VAL A 209 25.33 1.59 -5.23
C VAL A 209 25.85 2.42 -4.04
N PRO A 210 26.02 3.75 -4.20
CA PRO A 210 26.51 4.62 -3.12
C PRO A 210 25.60 4.61 -1.89
N GLN A 211 24.31 4.37 -2.11
CA GLN A 211 23.26 4.36 -1.11
C GLN A 211 23.36 3.22 -0.07
N LEU A 212 24.14 2.17 -0.35
CA LEU A 212 24.41 1.05 0.58
C LEU A 212 25.89 0.95 0.98
N ALA A 213 26.68 2.02 0.75
CA ALA A 213 28.12 2.04 1.01
C ALA A 213 28.51 1.88 2.49
N ASP A 214 27.58 2.17 3.40
CA ASP A 214 27.69 2.10 4.87
C ASP A 214 27.26 0.74 5.44
N GLY A 215 27.11 -0.29 4.60
CA GLY A 215 26.61 -1.61 5.02
C GLY A 215 27.38 -2.27 6.18
N LYS A 216 28.69 -2.02 6.30
CA LYS A 216 29.47 -2.43 7.47
C LYS A 216 28.91 -1.82 8.76
N ASP A 217 28.76 -0.50 8.78
CA ASP A 217 28.47 0.28 9.98
C ASP A 217 26.98 0.11 10.38
N VAL A 218 26.10 -0.10 9.39
CA VAL A 218 24.73 -0.59 9.64
C VAL A 218 24.76 -1.93 10.39
N ILE A 219 25.51 -2.93 9.89
CA ILE A 219 25.54 -4.27 10.49
C ILE A 219 26.20 -4.28 11.87
N GLU A 220 27.29 -3.54 12.07
CA GLU A 220 27.91 -3.41 13.40
C GLU A 220 26.93 -2.83 14.44
N ALA A 221 26.01 -1.95 14.03
CA ALA A 221 24.97 -1.37 14.88
C ALA A 221 23.71 -2.25 15.08
N VAL A 222 23.43 -3.25 14.21
CA VAL A 222 22.21 -4.10 14.31
C VAL A 222 22.45 -5.59 14.59
N ARG A 223 23.68 -6.13 14.43
CA ARG A 223 24.01 -7.58 14.57
C ARG A 223 23.72 -8.21 15.94
N ASN A 224 23.45 -7.37 16.95
CA ASN A 224 23.11 -7.75 18.32
C ASN A 224 21.59 -7.75 18.60
N LEU A 225 20.74 -7.40 17.62
CA LEU A 225 19.30 -7.59 17.74
C LEU A 225 18.97 -9.09 17.81
N THR A 226 17.99 -9.45 18.64
CA THR A 226 17.60 -10.84 18.94
C THR A 226 16.19 -11.13 18.45
N GLY A 227 15.89 -12.40 18.14
CA GLY A 227 14.57 -12.82 17.66
C GLY A 227 14.31 -12.51 16.18
N VAL A 228 15.31 -12.05 15.44
CA VAL A 228 15.22 -11.69 14.02
C VAL A 228 16.43 -12.17 13.23
N ARG A 229 16.22 -12.51 11.95
CA ARG A 229 17.27 -12.77 10.97
C ARG A 229 17.56 -11.51 10.16
N LEU A 230 18.85 -11.23 9.93
CA LEU A 230 19.33 -10.02 9.26
C LEU A 230 20.19 -10.38 8.04
N PRO A 231 19.60 -10.91 6.95
CA PRO A 231 20.32 -11.21 5.71
C PRO A 231 20.93 -9.94 5.09
N VAL A 232 22.05 -10.14 4.39
CA VAL A 232 22.69 -9.09 3.58
C VAL A 232 23.08 -9.61 2.20
N LEU A 233 22.90 -8.80 1.18
CA LEU A 233 23.19 -9.19 -0.20
C LEU A 233 24.71 -9.17 -0.47
N THR A 234 25.26 -10.28 -0.99
CA THR A 234 26.70 -10.47 -1.23
C THR A 234 26.95 -10.90 -2.69
N PRO A 235 27.24 -9.96 -3.62
CA PRO A 235 27.30 -10.24 -5.06
C PRO A 235 28.51 -11.06 -5.53
N ASN A 236 29.50 -11.30 -4.68
CA ASN A 236 30.75 -12.01 -4.96
C ASN A 236 31.50 -12.29 -3.65
N LEU A 237 32.57 -13.10 -3.73
CA LEU A 237 33.37 -13.53 -2.58
C LEU A 237 33.91 -12.37 -1.74
N LYS A 238 34.39 -11.28 -2.34
CA LYS A 238 34.87 -10.09 -1.61
C LYS A 238 33.75 -9.38 -0.83
N GLY A 239 32.54 -9.34 -1.40
CA GLY A 239 31.35 -8.85 -0.70
C GLY A 239 30.95 -9.76 0.47
N PHE A 240 31.08 -11.08 0.29
CA PHE A 240 30.87 -12.07 1.35
C PHE A 240 31.89 -11.93 2.49
N GLU A 241 33.19 -11.86 2.19
CA GLU A 241 34.26 -11.66 3.18
C GLU A 241 34.01 -10.40 4.03
N ALA A 242 33.62 -9.29 3.39
CA ALA A 242 33.29 -8.05 4.07
C ALA A 242 32.04 -8.15 4.96
N ALA A 243 31.02 -8.91 4.53
CA ALA A 243 29.83 -9.20 5.34
C ALA A 243 30.16 -10.04 6.57
N VAL A 244 30.98 -11.09 6.42
CA VAL A 244 31.46 -11.92 7.53
C VAL A 244 32.29 -11.09 8.52
N ALA A 245 33.19 -10.22 8.03
CA ALA A 245 33.99 -9.34 8.86
C ALA A 245 33.15 -8.32 9.67
N ALA A 246 32.03 -7.83 9.11
CA ALA A 246 31.06 -7.01 9.84
C ALA A 246 30.24 -7.81 10.87
N GLY A 247 30.22 -9.14 10.78
CA GLY A 247 29.45 -10.04 11.66
C GLY A 247 28.05 -10.37 11.15
N ALA A 248 27.83 -10.36 9.83
CA ALA A 248 26.63 -10.92 9.22
C ALA A 248 26.51 -12.42 9.50
N LYS A 249 25.29 -12.88 9.82
CA LYS A 249 24.99 -14.28 10.18
C LYS A 249 24.19 -15.02 9.10
N GLU A 250 23.90 -14.33 8.00
CA GLU A 250 23.13 -14.82 6.85
C GLU A 250 23.46 -13.93 5.65
N VAL A 251 23.55 -14.51 4.46
CA VAL A 251 23.85 -13.77 3.23
C VAL A 251 22.88 -14.13 2.10
N ALA A 252 22.79 -13.28 1.10
CA ALA A 252 21.95 -13.50 -0.08
C ALA A 252 22.72 -13.32 -1.39
N ILE A 253 22.43 -14.16 -2.38
CA ILE A 253 22.93 -14.08 -3.75
C ILE A 253 21.77 -13.91 -4.73
N PHE A 254 22.02 -13.38 -5.92
CA PHE A 254 20.97 -13.09 -6.90
C PHE A 254 21.36 -13.50 -8.32
N ALA A 255 20.65 -14.49 -8.86
CA ALA A 255 20.71 -14.86 -10.28
C ALA A 255 19.54 -14.21 -11.05
N ALA A 256 19.47 -14.45 -12.36
CA ALA A 256 18.37 -14.02 -13.21
C ALA A 256 17.97 -15.12 -14.20
N ALA A 257 16.68 -15.23 -14.51
CA ALA A 257 16.18 -16.18 -15.52
C ALA A 257 16.30 -15.65 -16.97
N SER A 258 17.01 -14.53 -17.19
CA SER A 258 17.21 -13.86 -18.48
C SER A 258 18.68 -13.49 -18.70
N GLU A 259 19.20 -13.85 -19.88
CA GLU A 259 20.60 -13.64 -20.27
C GLU A 259 20.90 -12.15 -20.42
N SER A 260 20.03 -11.42 -21.11
CA SER A 260 20.19 -9.98 -21.34
C SER A 260 20.08 -9.20 -20.04
N PHE A 261 19.27 -9.64 -19.07
CA PHE A 261 19.21 -9.03 -17.75
C PHE A 261 20.51 -9.29 -16.96
N SER A 262 21.01 -10.53 -16.93
CA SER A 262 22.29 -10.86 -16.31
C SER A 262 23.44 -10.02 -16.90
N ARG A 263 23.52 -9.95 -18.24
CA ARG A 263 24.52 -9.14 -18.94
C ARG A 263 24.38 -7.65 -18.63
N SER A 264 23.16 -7.10 -18.62
CA SER A 264 22.94 -5.68 -18.32
C SER A 264 23.14 -5.29 -16.85
N ASN A 265 22.99 -6.23 -15.91
CA ASN A 265 23.04 -5.95 -14.46
C ASN A 265 24.40 -6.29 -13.83
N ILE A 266 25.02 -7.41 -14.25
CA ILE A 266 26.26 -7.95 -13.66
C ILE A 266 27.35 -8.29 -14.69
N ASN A 267 27.18 -7.88 -15.96
CA ASN A 267 28.16 -7.98 -17.05
C ASN A 267 28.66 -9.41 -17.36
N CYS A 268 27.80 -10.42 -17.20
CA CYS A 268 28.12 -11.82 -17.53
C CYS A 268 26.87 -12.63 -17.93
N SER A 269 27.05 -13.85 -18.43
CA SER A 269 25.95 -14.81 -18.64
C SER A 269 25.35 -15.30 -17.32
N ILE A 270 24.22 -16.01 -17.37
CA ILE A 270 23.64 -16.69 -16.22
C ILE A 270 24.63 -17.70 -15.64
N GLU A 271 25.31 -18.48 -16.50
CA GLU A 271 26.25 -19.53 -16.08
C GLU A 271 27.50 -18.95 -15.39
N ASP A 272 28.05 -17.84 -15.93
CA ASP A 272 29.12 -17.08 -15.26
C ASP A 272 28.69 -16.53 -13.88
N SER A 273 27.39 -16.26 -13.71
CA SER A 273 26.86 -15.82 -12.41
C SER A 273 26.76 -16.99 -11.44
N LEU A 274 26.18 -18.12 -11.86
CA LEU A 274 26.03 -19.34 -11.06
C LEU A 274 27.39 -19.90 -10.63
N SER A 275 28.37 -19.89 -11.52
CA SER A 275 29.76 -20.26 -11.22
C SER A 275 30.35 -19.43 -10.07
N ARG A 276 30.29 -18.09 -10.15
CA ARG A 276 30.73 -17.18 -9.08
C ARG A 276 29.92 -17.30 -7.79
N TYR A 277 28.67 -17.75 -7.88
CA TYR A 277 27.82 -18.00 -6.71
C TYR A 277 28.11 -19.33 -6.03
N ARG A 278 28.60 -20.35 -6.76
CA ARG A 278 29.12 -21.59 -6.16
C ARG A 278 30.33 -21.31 -5.26
N ASP A 279 31.21 -20.37 -5.62
CA ASP A 279 32.31 -19.92 -4.75
C ASP A 279 31.81 -19.29 -3.44
N VAL A 280 30.81 -18.39 -3.54
CA VAL A 280 30.19 -17.73 -2.37
C VAL A 280 29.47 -18.75 -1.48
N ALA A 281 28.74 -19.70 -2.08
CA ALA A 281 28.04 -20.75 -1.34
C ALA A 281 29.01 -21.72 -0.63
N LEU A 282 30.13 -22.06 -1.26
CA LEU A 282 31.20 -22.86 -0.65
C LEU A 282 31.86 -22.12 0.53
N ALA A 283 32.16 -20.83 0.37
CA ALA A 283 32.71 -20.01 1.45
C ALA A 283 31.71 -19.87 2.61
N ALA A 284 30.44 -19.57 2.32
CA ALA A 284 29.38 -19.50 3.32
C ALA A 284 29.20 -20.83 4.08
N LYS A 285 29.21 -21.97 3.39
CA LYS A 285 29.19 -23.31 3.98
C LYS A 285 30.36 -23.54 4.93
N ASN A 286 31.58 -23.15 4.55
CA ASN A 286 32.77 -23.26 5.40
C ASN A 286 32.67 -22.40 6.67
N HIS A 287 31.97 -21.27 6.62
CA HIS A 287 31.65 -20.43 7.78
C HIS A 287 30.36 -20.82 8.52
N SER A 288 29.65 -21.88 8.09
CA SER A 288 28.32 -22.26 8.60
C SER A 288 27.26 -21.16 8.49
N ILE A 289 27.36 -20.30 7.48
CA ILE A 289 26.44 -19.19 7.22
C ILE A 289 25.39 -19.63 6.18
N PRO A 290 24.08 -19.51 6.46
CA PRO A 290 23.02 -19.79 5.49
C PRO A 290 23.03 -18.78 4.34
N VAL A 291 22.77 -19.28 3.12
CA VAL A 291 22.66 -18.49 1.89
C VAL A 291 21.23 -18.51 1.37
N ARG A 292 20.65 -17.33 1.13
CA ARG A 292 19.37 -17.16 0.43
C ARG A 292 19.62 -16.91 -1.06
N GLY A 293 18.89 -17.58 -1.93
CA GLY A 293 18.92 -17.33 -3.37
C GLY A 293 17.81 -16.38 -3.80
N TYR A 294 18.08 -15.46 -4.71
CA TYR A 294 17.08 -14.70 -5.46
C TYR A 294 17.16 -15.05 -6.95
N VAL A 295 16.02 -15.14 -7.63
CA VAL A 295 15.93 -15.25 -9.10
C VAL A 295 15.18 -14.03 -9.63
N SER A 296 15.85 -13.18 -10.39
CA SER A 296 15.24 -12.02 -11.05
C SER A 296 14.56 -12.39 -12.38
N CYS A 297 13.56 -11.58 -12.77
CA CYS A 297 12.82 -11.70 -14.03
C CYS A 297 12.08 -13.03 -14.22
N VAL A 298 11.40 -13.57 -13.18
CA VAL A 298 10.78 -14.91 -13.24
C VAL A 298 9.58 -15.04 -14.20
N VAL A 299 8.91 -13.94 -14.51
CA VAL A 299 7.76 -13.92 -15.46
C VAL A 299 8.03 -13.05 -16.69
N GLY A 300 8.91 -12.05 -16.57
CA GLY A 300 9.26 -11.15 -17.64
C GLY A 300 10.55 -10.38 -17.37
N CYS A 301 11.23 -10.02 -18.45
CA CYS A 301 12.47 -9.25 -18.49
C CYS A 301 12.24 -7.93 -19.25
N PRO A 302 12.78 -6.79 -18.78
CA PRO A 302 12.65 -5.50 -19.46
C PRO A 302 13.37 -5.41 -20.82
N ILE A 303 14.11 -6.46 -21.22
CA ILE A 303 14.88 -6.52 -22.47
C ILE A 303 14.39 -7.68 -23.37
N GLU A 304 14.21 -8.89 -22.82
CA GLU A 304 13.82 -10.10 -23.56
C GLU A 304 12.29 -10.29 -23.68
N GLY A 305 11.48 -9.55 -22.91
CA GLY A 305 10.04 -9.76 -22.84
C GLY A 305 9.70 -10.97 -21.96
N ALA A 306 8.90 -11.91 -22.46
CA ALA A 306 8.44 -13.07 -21.70
C ALA A 306 9.58 -14.03 -21.35
N VAL A 307 9.61 -14.53 -20.11
CA VAL A 307 10.60 -15.51 -19.64
C VAL A 307 9.92 -16.87 -19.48
N SER A 308 10.57 -17.94 -19.97
CA SER A 308 10.03 -19.30 -19.88
C SER A 308 10.13 -19.84 -18.45
N PRO A 309 9.05 -20.42 -17.88
CA PRO A 309 9.09 -21.14 -16.61
C PRO A 309 10.24 -22.13 -16.47
N SER A 310 10.61 -22.82 -17.55
CA SER A 310 11.73 -23.77 -17.57
C SER A 310 13.10 -23.13 -17.27
N LYS A 311 13.32 -21.86 -17.65
CA LYS A 311 14.54 -21.12 -17.30
C LYS A 311 14.55 -20.78 -15.80
N VAL A 312 13.40 -20.45 -15.23
CA VAL A 312 13.27 -20.17 -13.79
C VAL A 312 13.53 -21.43 -12.98
N ALA A 313 12.94 -22.56 -13.39
CA ALA A 313 13.15 -23.87 -12.78
C ALA A 313 14.63 -24.29 -12.81
N TYR A 314 15.33 -24.09 -13.93
CA TYR A 314 16.78 -24.31 -14.02
C TYR A 314 17.56 -23.48 -12.99
N VAL A 315 17.38 -22.15 -13.00
CA VAL A 315 18.15 -21.26 -12.10
C VAL A 315 17.80 -21.49 -10.62
N ALA A 316 16.52 -21.75 -10.30
CA ALA A 316 16.09 -22.09 -8.95
C ALA A 316 16.70 -23.42 -8.46
N LYS A 317 16.74 -24.44 -9.33
CA LYS A 317 17.40 -25.72 -9.03
C LYS A 317 18.91 -25.54 -8.82
N GLU A 318 19.60 -24.82 -9.68
CA GLU A 318 21.04 -24.56 -9.56
C GLU A 318 21.40 -23.87 -8.24
N LEU A 319 20.61 -22.88 -7.82
CA LEU A 319 20.76 -22.23 -6.51
C LEU A 319 20.51 -23.19 -5.34
N VAL A 320 19.53 -24.09 -5.44
CA VAL A 320 19.26 -25.13 -4.44
C VAL A 320 20.39 -26.15 -4.36
N ASP A 321 20.89 -26.62 -5.50
CA ASP A 321 21.93 -27.65 -5.59
C ASP A 321 23.30 -27.14 -5.11
N MET A 322 23.59 -25.84 -5.26
CA MET A 322 24.77 -25.22 -4.64
C MET A 322 24.60 -24.93 -3.13
N GLY A 323 23.40 -25.11 -2.57
CA GLY A 323 23.15 -25.08 -1.12
C GLY A 323 22.38 -23.88 -0.58
N CYS A 324 21.70 -23.08 -1.41
CA CYS A 324 20.81 -22.03 -0.89
C CYS A 324 19.65 -22.66 -0.13
N PHE A 325 19.40 -22.25 1.11
CA PHE A 325 18.35 -22.88 1.92
C PHE A 325 16.93 -22.56 1.39
N GLU A 326 16.76 -21.37 0.80
CA GLU A 326 15.50 -20.80 0.33
C GLU A 326 15.72 -19.95 -0.93
N ILE A 327 14.78 -20.00 -1.88
CA ILE A 327 14.81 -19.29 -3.16
C ILE A 327 13.64 -18.30 -3.25
N SER A 328 13.94 -17.01 -3.41
CA SER A 328 12.96 -15.96 -3.68
C SER A 328 12.79 -15.70 -5.18
N LEU A 329 11.55 -15.83 -5.66
CA LEU A 329 11.17 -15.74 -7.07
C LEU A 329 10.68 -14.32 -7.39
N GLY A 330 11.52 -13.56 -8.08
CA GLY A 330 11.39 -12.12 -8.28
C GLY A 330 10.74 -11.68 -9.59
N ASP A 331 9.53 -11.12 -9.52
CA ASP A 331 9.00 -10.26 -10.58
C ASP A 331 9.56 -8.83 -10.42
N THR A 332 10.79 -8.68 -10.90
CA THR A 332 11.63 -7.46 -10.78
C THR A 332 11.03 -6.23 -11.48
N ILE A 333 10.02 -6.40 -12.33
CA ILE A 333 9.37 -5.32 -13.08
C ILE A 333 7.87 -5.18 -12.79
N GLY A 334 7.24 -6.16 -12.12
CA GLY A 334 5.84 -6.10 -11.69
C GLY A 334 4.83 -6.37 -12.80
N VAL A 335 5.24 -7.08 -13.87
CA VAL A 335 4.40 -7.38 -15.06
C VAL A 335 3.68 -8.73 -14.96
N GLY A 336 3.97 -9.52 -13.94
CA GLY A 336 3.34 -10.78 -13.66
C GLY A 336 1.85 -10.63 -13.42
N THR A 337 1.09 -11.63 -13.85
CA THR A 337 -0.32 -11.82 -13.51
C THR A 337 -0.50 -13.25 -13.03
N PRO A 338 -1.63 -13.62 -12.39
CA PRO A 338 -1.86 -15.01 -12.00
C PRO A 338 -1.67 -16.02 -13.14
N GLY A 339 -2.05 -15.66 -14.37
CA GLY A 339 -1.86 -16.49 -15.57
C GLY A 339 -0.42 -16.67 -16.05
N THR A 340 0.54 -15.90 -15.54
CA THR A 340 1.99 -16.10 -15.78
C THR A 340 2.74 -16.58 -14.53
N VAL A 341 2.27 -16.23 -13.34
CA VAL A 341 2.84 -16.67 -12.06
C VAL A 341 2.54 -18.14 -11.78
N ILE A 342 1.31 -18.62 -12.05
CA ILE A 342 0.94 -20.03 -11.79
C ILE A 342 1.81 -21.00 -12.63
N PRO A 343 1.94 -20.87 -13.97
CA PRO A 343 2.82 -21.76 -14.74
C PRO A 343 4.31 -21.65 -14.38
N MET A 344 4.74 -20.52 -13.82
CA MET A 344 6.10 -20.33 -13.30
C MET A 344 6.30 -21.14 -12.01
N LEU A 345 5.38 -21.04 -11.05
CA LEU A 345 5.41 -21.82 -9.81
C LEU A 345 5.21 -23.32 -10.06
N ASP A 346 4.32 -23.72 -10.97
CA ASP A 346 4.13 -25.13 -11.38
C ASP A 346 5.45 -25.76 -11.84
N ALA A 347 6.22 -25.04 -12.67
CA ALA A 347 7.50 -25.52 -13.18
C ALA A 347 8.61 -25.56 -12.12
N VAL A 348 8.69 -24.56 -11.24
CA VAL A 348 9.70 -24.51 -10.18
C VAL A 348 9.43 -25.56 -9.09
N THR A 349 8.16 -25.80 -8.73
CA THR A 349 7.78 -26.81 -7.72
C THR A 349 8.06 -28.26 -8.15
N GLN A 350 8.27 -28.54 -9.44
CA GLN A 350 8.78 -29.86 -9.88
C GLN A 350 10.25 -30.12 -9.48
N VAL A 351 11.01 -29.07 -9.14
CA VAL A 351 12.47 -29.16 -8.92
C VAL A 351 12.95 -28.54 -7.60
N VAL A 352 12.13 -27.73 -6.93
CA VAL A 352 12.40 -27.16 -5.61
C VAL A 352 11.16 -27.36 -4.71
N PRO A 353 11.31 -27.94 -3.50
CA PRO A 353 10.20 -28.08 -2.55
C PRO A 353 9.56 -26.74 -2.16
N VAL A 354 8.23 -26.70 -2.05
CA VAL A 354 7.45 -25.47 -1.88
C VAL A 354 7.80 -24.71 -0.59
N GLU A 355 8.17 -25.44 0.47
CA GLU A 355 8.60 -24.89 1.76
C GLU A 355 9.97 -24.18 1.72
N ARG A 356 10.70 -24.31 0.60
CA ARG A 356 11.95 -23.59 0.30
C ARG A 356 11.76 -22.47 -0.71
N LEU A 357 10.53 -22.19 -1.15
CA LEU A 357 10.21 -21.13 -2.10
C LEU A 357 9.61 -19.91 -1.39
N ALA A 358 10.01 -18.74 -1.87
CA ALA A 358 9.48 -17.43 -1.52
C ALA A 358 9.11 -16.67 -2.79
N VAL A 359 8.23 -15.67 -2.68
CA VAL A 359 7.86 -14.78 -3.79
C VAL A 359 8.15 -13.32 -3.49
N HIS A 360 8.73 -12.63 -4.48
CA HIS A 360 9.09 -11.22 -4.43
C HIS A 360 8.43 -10.52 -5.62
N PHE A 361 7.35 -9.77 -5.40
CA PHE A 361 6.60 -9.14 -6.48
C PHE A 361 6.59 -7.61 -6.34
N HIS A 362 7.01 -6.93 -7.41
CA HIS A 362 6.85 -5.48 -7.53
C HIS A 362 5.41 -5.13 -7.92
N ASP A 363 4.86 -4.06 -7.33
CA ASP A 363 3.47 -3.63 -7.58
C ASP A 363 3.35 -2.60 -8.72
N THR A 364 4.30 -2.61 -9.66
CA THR A 364 4.41 -1.62 -10.76
C THR A 364 3.10 -1.46 -11.54
N TYR A 365 2.39 -2.57 -11.78
CA TYR A 365 1.12 -2.60 -12.50
C TYR A 365 -0.07 -3.00 -11.60
N GLY A 366 0.06 -2.88 -10.27
CA GLY A 366 -1.01 -3.20 -9.32
C GLY A 366 -1.34 -4.69 -9.20
N GLN A 367 -0.38 -5.56 -9.50
CA GLN A 367 -0.57 -7.02 -9.57
C GLN A 367 0.03 -7.78 -8.37
N ALA A 368 0.75 -7.13 -7.46
CA ALA A 368 1.55 -7.86 -6.49
C ALA A 368 0.70 -8.64 -5.47
N LEU A 369 -0.41 -8.06 -4.97
CA LEU A 369 -1.30 -8.76 -4.04
C LEU A 369 -2.08 -9.92 -4.69
N SER A 370 -2.51 -9.79 -5.95
CA SER A 370 -3.16 -10.89 -6.68
C SER A 370 -2.17 -12.01 -6.99
N ASN A 371 -0.94 -11.67 -7.35
CA ASN A 371 0.14 -12.64 -7.54
C ASN A 371 0.52 -13.32 -6.21
N ILE A 372 0.61 -12.59 -5.09
CA ILE A 372 0.81 -13.21 -3.76
C ILE A 372 -0.33 -14.17 -3.45
N LEU A 373 -1.60 -13.76 -3.60
CA LEU A 373 -2.76 -14.57 -3.24
C LEU A 373 -2.74 -15.94 -3.94
N VAL A 374 -2.45 -15.99 -5.24
CA VAL A 374 -2.36 -17.29 -5.94
C VAL A 374 -1.11 -18.09 -5.56
N SER A 375 0.01 -17.43 -5.24
CA SER A 375 1.19 -18.11 -4.67
C SER A 375 0.87 -18.76 -3.32
N LEU A 376 0.13 -18.07 -2.44
CA LEU A 376 -0.36 -18.62 -1.18
C LEU A 376 -1.27 -19.83 -1.44
N GLN A 377 -2.20 -19.74 -2.40
CA GLN A 377 -3.08 -20.85 -2.78
C GLN A 377 -2.34 -22.06 -3.39
N MET A 378 -1.10 -21.88 -3.84
CA MET A 378 -0.17 -22.93 -4.27
C MET A 378 0.77 -23.41 -3.14
N GLY A 379 0.53 -23.01 -1.89
CA GLY A 379 1.28 -23.45 -0.71
C GLY A 379 2.53 -22.64 -0.37
N ILE A 380 2.86 -21.58 -1.13
CA ILE A 380 3.99 -20.70 -0.80
C ILE A 380 3.69 -19.97 0.51
N SER A 381 4.52 -20.16 1.54
CA SER A 381 4.34 -19.59 2.88
C SER A 381 5.30 -18.44 3.19
N ILE A 382 6.04 -17.94 2.19
CA ILE A 382 7.08 -16.92 2.36
C ILE A 382 6.92 -15.82 1.32
N VAL A 383 6.86 -14.57 1.78
CA VAL A 383 6.61 -13.38 0.94
C VAL A 383 7.62 -12.29 1.26
N ASP A 384 8.27 -11.77 0.23
CA ASP A 384 9.15 -10.61 0.31
C ASP A 384 8.33 -9.33 0.06
N SER A 385 8.48 -8.33 0.92
CA SER A 385 7.78 -7.05 0.81
C SER A 385 8.59 -5.91 1.40
N SER A 386 8.23 -4.68 1.05
CA SER A 386 8.94 -3.48 1.51
C SER A 386 8.03 -2.53 2.27
N VAL A 387 8.42 -2.12 3.47
CA VAL A 387 7.70 -1.13 4.27
C VAL A 387 7.39 0.13 3.47
N SER A 388 6.21 0.71 3.65
CA SER A 388 5.71 1.88 2.92
C SER A 388 5.69 1.73 1.38
N GLY A 389 5.93 0.54 0.82
CA GLY A 389 6.19 0.36 -0.61
C GLY A 389 7.46 1.08 -1.07
N LEU A 390 8.55 1.00 -0.30
CA LEU A 390 9.85 1.54 -0.71
C LEU A 390 10.46 0.76 -1.89
N GLY A 391 11.30 1.47 -2.65
CA GLY A 391 11.97 0.96 -3.84
C GLY A 391 11.52 1.67 -5.10
N GLY A 392 11.73 1.00 -6.23
CA GLY A 392 11.44 1.52 -7.56
C GLY A 392 12.34 0.84 -8.57
N CYS A 393 11.79 0.45 -9.71
CA CYS A 393 12.56 -0.21 -10.76
C CYS A 393 13.26 0.84 -11.64
N PRO A 394 14.60 0.87 -11.76
CA PRO A 394 15.31 1.88 -12.55
C PRO A 394 14.98 1.79 -14.05
N TYR A 395 14.55 0.61 -14.51
CA TYR A 395 14.13 0.35 -15.89
C TYR A 395 12.70 0.85 -16.19
N ALA A 396 11.86 1.09 -15.18
CA ALA A 396 10.46 1.48 -15.36
C ALA A 396 10.17 2.86 -14.73
N LYS A 397 10.22 3.90 -15.56
CA LYS A 397 10.01 5.31 -15.16
C LYS A 397 8.61 5.51 -14.55
N GLY A 398 8.55 5.66 -13.22
CA GLY A 398 7.31 5.86 -12.47
C GLY A 398 6.74 4.61 -11.80
N ALA A 399 7.45 3.48 -11.84
CA ALA A 399 7.10 2.29 -11.07
C ALA A 399 7.06 2.57 -9.56
N SER A 400 6.07 1.98 -8.89
CA SER A 400 5.93 1.95 -7.43
C SER A 400 7.07 1.21 -6.72
N GLY A 401 7.65 0.19 -7.37
CA GLY A 401 8.67 -0.66 -6.75
C GLY A 401 8.04 -1.88 -6.08
N ASN A 402 8.58 -2.29 -4.94
CA ASN A 402 8.11 -3.44 -4.17
C ASN A 402 6.64 -3.30 -3.73
N VAL A 403 5.98 -4.43 -3.51
CA VAL A 403 4.72 -4.48 -2.76
C VAL A 403 4.92 -3.94 -1.34
N ALA A 404 3.94 -3.19 -0.84
CA ALA A 404 4.03 -2.59 0.48
C ALA A 404 3.74 -3.62 1.59
N THR A 405 4.65 -3.76 2.56
CA THR A 405 4.49 -4.72 3.68
C THR A 405 3.19 -4.51 4.44
N GLU A 406 2.75 -3.26 4.64
CA GLU A 406 1.49 -2.94 5.30
C GLU A 406 0.26 -3.44 4.52
N ASP A 407 0.33 -3.45 3.19
CA ASP A 407 -0.76 -3.91 2.33
C ASP A 407 -0.82 -5.45 2.29
N VAL A 408 0.34 -6.12 2.32
CA VAL A 408 0.44 -7.57 2.48
C VAL A 408 -0.07 -8.02 3.85
N ILE A 409 0.37 -7.37 4.94
CA ILE A 409 -0.10 -7.65 6.30
C ILE A 409 -1.59 -7.35 6.45
N TYR A 410 -2.12 -6.31 5.79
CA TYR A 410 -3.57 -6.05 5.77
C TYR A 410 -4.35 -7.20 5.11
N MET A 411 -3.87 -7.69 3.95
CA MET A 411 -4.48 -8.84 3.26
C MET A 411 -4.43 -10.11 4.13
N LEU A 412 -3.26 -10.47 4.66
CA LEU A 412 -3.07 -11.69 5.45
C LEU A 412 -3.91 -11.69 6.74
N ASN A 413 -3.99 -10.56 7.44
CA ASN A 413 -4.90 -10.41 8.59
C ASN A 413 -6.38 -10.57 8.19
N GLY A 414 -6.77 -10.07 7.01
CA GLY A 414 -8.13 -10.23 6.48
C GLY A 414 -8.47 -11.67 6.07
N LEU A 415 -7.47 -12.45 5.67
CA LEU A 415 -7.56 -13.90 5.40
C LEU A 415 -7.48 -14.76 6.67
N GLY A 416 -7.20 -14.16 7.84
CA GLY A 416 -6.99 -14.88 9.10
C GLY A 416 -5.61 -15.55 9.24
N VAL A 417 -4.68 -15.27 8.32
CA VAL A 417 -3.34 -15.88 8.28
C VAL A 417 -2.41 -15.25 9.32
N LYS A 418 -1.69 -16.09 10.07
CA LYS A 418 -0.76 -15.65 11.12
C LYS A 418 0.56 -15.16 10.53
N THR A 419 1.01 -14.00 11.00
CA THR A 419 2.29 -13.37 10.60
C THR A 419 3.15 -12.89 11.77
N ASP A 420 2.60 -12.84 12.99
CA ASP A 420 3.19 -12.27 14.21
C ASP A 420 3.60 -10.76 14.15
N VAL A 421 3.23 -10.03 13.10
CA VAL A 421 3.56 -8.60 12.92
C VAL A 421 2.48 -7.66 13.49
N ASP A 422 2.83 -6.75 14.42
CA ASP A 422 1.97 -5.63 14.83
C ASP A 422 1.99 -4.54 13.76
N LEU A 423 0.96 -4.57 12.89
CA LEU A 423 0.71 -3.60 11.83
C LEU A 423 0.81 -2.14 12.30
N ARG A 424 0.49 -1.81 13.56
CA ARG A 424 0.59 -0.41 14.04
C ARG A 424 2.03 0.04 14.28
N LYS A 425 2.92 -0.89 14.66
CA LYS A 425 4.36 -0.60 14.76
C LYS A 425 4.99 -0.52 13.37
N LEU A 426 4.59 -1.40 12.46
CA LEU A 426 5.00 -1.34 11.05
C LEU A 426 4.61 0.00 10.41
N LEU A 427 3.39 0.48 10.65
CA LEU A 427 2.93 1.80 10.21
C LEU A 427 3.77 2.96 10.77
N LEU A 428 4.30 2.85 12.00
CA LEU A 428 5.22 3.84 12.57
C LEU A 428 6.60 3.80 11.90
N ALA A 429 7.11 2.62 11.54
CA ALA A 429 8.34 2.46 10.75
C ALA A 429 8.18 3.08 9.34
N GLY A 430 7.04 2.80 8.68
CA GLY A 430 6.71 3.36 7.37
C GLY A 430 6.52 4.88 7.36
N ASP A 431 5.89 5.45 8.39
CA ASP A 431 5.76 6.89 8.59
C ASP A 431 7.11 7.57 8.91
N PHE A 432 7.96 6.95 9.72
CA PHE A 432 9.31 7.43 10.02
C PHE A 432 10.16 7.62 8.76
N ILE A 433 10.27 6.58 7.92
CA ILE A 433 11.10 6.66 6.72
C ILE A 433 10.47 7.55 5.63
N CYS A 434 9.15 7.56 5.49
CA CYS A 434 8.45 8.49 4.59
C CYS A 434 8.66 9.96 4.97
N LYS A 435 8.66 10.29 6.27
CA LYS A 435 9.01 11.63 6.76
C LYS A 435 10.45 12.02 6.40
N HIS A 436 11.40 11.11 6.56
CA HIS A 436 12.80 11.37 6.19
C HIS A 436 12.97 11.55 4.67
N LEU A 437 12.29 10.73 3.85
CA LEU A 437 12.27 10.83 2.40
C LEU A 437 11.43 12.01 1.86
N GLY A 438 10.73 12.75 2.72
CA GLY A 438 9.87 13.87 2.34
C GLY A 438 8.68 13.50 1.42
N ARG A 439 8.26 12.23 1.40
CA ARG A 439 7.23 11.71 0.48
C ARG A 439 6.16 10.88 1.20
N PRO A 440 4.91 10.82 0.72
CA PRO A 440 3.89 9.94 1.29
C PRO A 440 4.27 8.46 1.09
N SER A 441 3.70 7.59 1.95
CA SER A 441 3.76 6.14 1.77
C SER A 441 3.11 5.70 0.46
N GLY A 442 3.64 4.66 -0.17
CA GLY A 442 3.02 3.96 -1.29
C GLY A 442 1.89 3.01 -0.86
N SER A 443 1.93 2.52 0.39
CA SER A 443 0.91 1.63 0.96
C SER A 443 -0.49 2.25 0.95
N LYS A 444 -1.48 1.49 0.46
CA LYS A 444 -2.88 1.89 0.48
C LYS A 444 -3.46 1.77 1.90
N ALA A 445 -3.12 0.70 2.63
CA ALA A 445 -3.50 0.49 4.02
C ALA A 445 -2.98 1.61 4.93
N ALA A 446 -1.72 2.02 4.79
CA ALA A 446 -1.13 3.11 5.56
C ALA A 446 -1.80 4.46 5.29
N ILE A 447 -2.07 4.78 4.01
CA ILE A 447 -2.81 6.01 3.64
C ILE A 447 -4.22 6.03 4.25
N ALA A 448 -4.90 4.87 4.32
CA ALA A 448 -6.22 4.76 4.90
C ALA A 448 -6.19 4.87 6.43
N LEU A 449 -5.43 3.99 7.10
CA LEU A 449 -5.39 3.86 8.55
C LEU A 449 -4.85 5.13 9.26
N SER A 450 -3.87 5.80 8.66
CA SER A 450 -3.29 7.05 9.20
C SER A 450 -4.25 8.24 9.19
N ARG A 451 -5.32 8.20 8.40
CA ARG A 451 -6.36 9.25 8.39
C ARG A 451 -7.35 9.07 9.53
N THR A 452 -7.66 7.84 9.90
CA THR A 452 -8.66 7.53 10.94
C THR A 452 -8.13 7.87 12.34
N THR A 453 -6.85 7.61 12.62
CA THR A 453 -6.18 8.00 13.88
C THR A 453 -6.15 9.51 14.09
N ALA A 454 -5.89 10.29 13.04
CA ALA A 454 -5.87 11.76 13.08
C ALA A 454 -7.24 12.41 13.36
N THR A 455 -8.34 11.68 13.12
CA THR A 455 -9.71 12.14 13.43
C THR A 455 -10.13 11.73 14.85
N ALA A 456 -9.71 10.56 15.34
CA ALA A 456 -9.96 10.09 16.71
C ALA A 456 -9.28 10.95 17.80
N SER A 457 -8.31 11.80 17.43
CA SER A 457 -7.63 12.75 18.32
C SER A 457 -8.27 14.16 18.33
N LYS A 458 -9.48 14.32 17.80
CA LYS A 458 -10.21 15.61 17.69
C LYS A 458 -11.66 15.54 18.24
N LEU A 459 -11.94 14.52 19.04
CA LEU A 459 -13.15 14.31 19.83
C LEU A 459 -12.72 14.10 21.29
#